data_AF-A0A0G1MR42-F1
#
_entry.id   AF-A0A0G1MR42-F1
#
_cell.length_a   1.000
_cell.length_b   1.000
_cell.length_c   1.000
_cell.angle_alpha   90.00
_cell.angle_beta   90.00
_cell.angle_gamma   90.00
#
_symmetry.space_group_name_H-M   'P 1'
#
loop_
_entity.id
_entity.type
_entity.pdbx_description
1 polymer ?
#
loop_
_entity_poly.entity_id
_entity_poly.type
_entity_poly.pdbx_seq_one_letter_code
_entity_poly.pdbx_strand_id
1 'polypeptide(L)'
;MTSPYKYHKSPMVYYPIIGTIVVAFLLFTDPNPYSLINLVYVSFIVLAFFLMGCAVTLATKTLYHHKVKDGVNPHKLTRDQYYWLNGQTPAKYLGKHEYTGKYVFSIAGVNDSDDPTDATYVLPGIVMEYFSEHKED
;
A
#
# COMPACT_ATOMS: atom_id res chain seq x y z
N MET A 1 -8.50 -5.64 -22.44
CA MET A 1 -8.50 -4.66 -21.33
C MET A 1 -8.85 -5.38 -20.03
N THR A 2 -7.84 -5.79 -19.27
CA THR A 2 -8.01 -6.38 -17.94
C THR A 2 -8.22 -5.26 -16.94
N SER A 3 -9.37 -5.29 -16.25
CA SER A 3 -9.76 -4.26 -15.27
C SER A 3 -8.71 -4.10 -14.16
N PRO A 4 -8.23 -2.88 -13.87
CA PRO A 4 -7.19 -2.59 -12.87
C PRO A 4 -7.64 -2.85 -11.43
N TYR A 5 -8.90 -3.24 -11.22
CA TYR A 5 -9.43 -3.63 -9.91
C TYR A 5 -8.81 -4.89 -9.31
N LYS A 6 -8.06 -5.68 -10.09
CA LYS A 6 -7.64 -7.02 -9.66
C LYS A 6 -6.45 -7.03 -8.68
N TYR A 7 -5.62 -5.98 -8.66
CA TYR A 7 -4.39 -5.96 -7.85
C TYR A 7 -4.42 -4.97 -6.68
N HIS A 8 -5.29 -3.94 -6.72
CA HIS A 8 -5.32 -2.91 -5.68
C HIS A 8 -6.40 -3.11 -4.59
N LYS A 9 -7.28 -4.11 -4.73
CA LYS A 9 -8.24 -4.54 -3.69
C LYS A 9 -7.57 -5.20 -2.46
N SER A 10 -6.27 -5.43 -2.52
CA SER A 10 -5.48 -6.12 -1.50
C SER A 10 -5.77 -5.62 -0.08
N PRO A 11 -5.64 -4.31 0.28
CA PRO A 11 -5.89 -3.86 1.65
C PRO A 11 -7.35 -4.03 2.08
N MET A 12 -8.30 -3.67 1.20
CA MET A 12 -9.74 -3.79 1.44
C MET A 12 -10.20 -5.23 1.68
N VAL A 13 -9.43 -6.23 1.25
CA VAL A 13 -9.73 -7.66 1.46
C VAL A 13 -8.93 -8.21 2.65
N TYR A 14 -7.64 -7.87 2.79
CA TYR A 14 -6.79 -8.39 3.86
C TYR A 14 -7.19 -7.86 5.25
N TYR A 15 -7.51 -6.58 5.38
CA TYR A 15 -7.86 -6.00 6.69
C TYR A 15 -9.14 -6.59 7.30
N PRO A 16 -10.25 -6.78 6.55
CA PRO A 16 -11.42 -7.48 7.07
C PRO A 16 -11.15 -8.96 7.39
N ILE A 17 -10.32 -9.66 6.60
CA ILE A 17 -9.97 -11.06 6.88
C ILE A 17 -9.19 -11.16 8.19
N ILE A 18 -8.15 -10.34 8.38
CA ILE A 18 -7.37 -10.30 9.62
C ILE A 18 -8.28 -9.93 10.81
N GLY A 19 -9.14 -8.92 10.65
CA GLY A 19 -10.12 -8.55 11.66
C GLY A 19 -11.07 -9.70 12.02
N THR A 20 -11.53 -10.46 11.02
CA THR A 20 -12.39 -11.64 11.25
C THR A 20 -11.66 -12.75 12.00
N ILE A 21 -10.38 -13.00 11.70
CA ILE A 21 -9.56 -13.98 12.40
C ILE A 21 -9.34 -13.57 13.87
N VAL A 22 -9.02 -12.30 14.12
CA VAL A 22 -8.85 -11.76 15.48
C VAL A 22 -10.14 -11.91 16.28
N VAL A 23 -11.29 -11.59 15.67
CA VAL A 23 -12.60 -11.77 16.30
C VAL A 23 -12.90 -13.24 16.59
N ALA A 24 -12.65 -14.14 15.66
CA ALA A 24 -12.84 -15.58 15.87
C ALA A 24 -11.96 -16.11 17.02
N PHE A 25 -10.73 -15.62 17.14
CA PHE A 25 -9.83 -15.98 18.24
C PHE A 25 -10.32 -15.46 19.59
N LEU A 26 -10.78 -14.20 19.65
CA LEU A 26 -11.36 -13.62 20.87
C LEU A 26 -12.61 -14.39 21.33
N LEU A 27 -13.49 -14.77 20.40
CA LEU A 27 -14.67 -15.58 20.71
C LEU A 27 -14.34 -17.00 21.18
N PHE A 28 -13.18 -17.54 20.79
CA PHE A 28 -12.71 -18.87 21.22
C PHE A 28 -12.01 -18.87 22.58
N THR A 29 -11.42 -17.73 22.97
CA THR A 29 -10.61 -17.60 24.19
C THR A 29 -11.40 -17.04 25.37
N ASP A 30 -12.51 -16.36 25.09
CA ASP A 30 -13.37 -15.81 26.13
C ASP A 30 -14.29 -16.91 26.72
N PRO A 31 -14.33 -17.09 28.05
CA PRO A 31 -15.25 -18.02 28.70
C PRO A 31 -16.73 -17.63 28.61
N ASN A 32 -17.06 -16.40 28.22
CA ASN A 32 -18.43 -15.91 28.01
C ASN A 32 -18.55 -15.09 26.71
N PRO A 33 -18.37 -15.72 25.54
CA PRO A 33 -18.23 -15.00 24.26
C PRO A 33 -19.54 -14.33 23.81
N TYR A 34 -20.68 -14.77 24.33
CA TYR A 34 -22.00 -14.24 24.00
C TYR A 34 -22.49 -13.14 24.95
N SER A 35 -21.65 -12.66 25.87
CA SER A 35 -22.02 -11.51 26.69
C SER A 35 -22.26 -10.29 25.81
N LEU A 36 -23.26 -9.48 26.14
CA LEU A 36 -23.64 -8.31 25.34
C LEU A 36 -22.48 -7.30 25.23
N ILE A 37 -21.65 -7.22 26.27
CA ILE A 37 -20.41 -6.41 26.31
C ILE A 37 -19.40 -6.92 25.28
N ASN A 38 -19.18 -8.24 25.21
CA ASN A 38 -18.23 -8.84 24.26
C ASN A 38 -18.70 -8.69 22.81
N LEU A 39 -20.00 -8.80 22.54
CA LEU A 39 -20.57 -8.57 21.21
C LEU A 39 -20.38 -7.13 20.74
N VAL A 40 -20.57 -6.15 21.63
CA VAL A 40 -20.30 -4.73 21.35
C VAL A 40 -18.80 -4.52 21.07
N TYR A 41 -17.92 -5.10 21.89
CA TYR A 41 -16.48 -4.96 21.72
C TYR A 41 -15.99 -5.55 20.38
N VAL A 42 -16.45 -6.74 20.03
CA VAL A 42 -16.16 -7.41 18.76
C VAL A 42 -16.61 -6.57 17.56
N SER A 43 -17.81 -6.01 17.61
CA SER A 43 -18.33 -5.19 16.50
C SER A 43 -17.55 -3.89 16.31
N PHE A 44 -17.09 -3.25 17.39
CA PHE A 44 -16.15 -2.12 17.31
C PHE A 44 -14.80 -2.51 16.68
N ILE A 45 -14.25 -3.67 17.02
CA ILE A 45 -13.00 -4.17 16.41
C ILE A 45 -13.17 -4.36 14.89
N VAL A 46 -14.24 -5.04 14.47
CA VAL A 46 -14.52 -5.23 13.02
C VAL A 46 -14.65 -3.89 12.31
N LEU A 47 -15.38 -2.94 12.90
CA LEU A 47 -15.55 -1.61 12.34
C LEU A 47 -14.22 -0.88 12.22
N ALA A 48 -13.36 -0.95 13.25
CA ALA A 48 -12.03 -0.33 13.22
C ALA A 48 -11.15 -0.90 12.10
N PHE A 49 -11.10 -2.22 11.93
CA PHE A 49 -10.36 -2.85 10.83
C PHE A 49 -10.91 -2.47 9.46
N PHE A 50 -12.25 -2.39 9.32
CA PHE A 50 -12.89 -1.95 8.08
C PHE A 50 -12.53 -0.50 7.73
N LEU A 51 -12.62 0.42 8.71
CA LEU A 51 -12.25 1.82 8.52
C LEU A 51 -10.76 1.97 8.18
N MET A 52 -9.88 1.21 8.85
CA MET A 52 -8.45 1.22 8.56
C MET A 52 -8.17 0.72 7.14
N GLY A 53 -8.83 -0.35 6.69
CA GLY A 53 -8.74 -0.82 5.31
C GLY A 53 -9.23 0.21 4.28
N CYS A 54 -10.29 0.95 4.60
CA CYS A 54 -10.77 2.06 3.76
C CYS A 54 -9.75 3.20 3.69
N ALA A 55 -9.21 3.64 4.84
CA ALA A 55 -8.23 4.71 4.91
C ALA A 55 -6.96 4.39 4.09
N VAL A 56 -6.40 3.19 4.26
CA VAL A 56 -5.23 2.73 3.49
C VAL A 56 -5.54 2.71 1.99
N THR A 57 -6.72 2.21 1.60
CA THR A 57 -7.12 2.16 0.19
C THR A 57 -7.25 3.55 -0.42
N LEU A 58 -7.81 4.51 0.32
CA LEU A 58 -7.92 5.90 -0.12
C LEU A 58 -6.53 6.55 -0.27
N ALA A 59 -5.67 6.42 0.76
CA ALA A 59 -4.32 6.97 0.72
C ALA A 59 -3.47 6.37 -0.42
N THR A 60 -3.65 5.08 -0.71
CA THR A 60 -2.91 4.44 -1.78
C THR A 60 -3.47 4.81 -3.16
N LYS A 61 -4.79 4.96 -3.29
CA LYS A 61 -5.40 5.50 -4.51
C LYS A 61 -4.98 6.94 -4.80
N THR A 62 -4.80 7.78 -3.78
CA THR A 62 -4.32 9.15 -3.98
C THR A 62 -2.87 9.16 -4.46
N LEU A 63 -2.03 8.28 -3.90
CA LEU A 63 -0.62 8.20 -4.29
C LEU A 63 -0.43 7.54 -5.67
N TYR A 64 -1.21 6.51 -6.00
CA TYR A 64 -1.13 5.76 -7.26
C TYR A 64 -2.47 5.87 -8.01
N HIS A 65 -2.70 7.01 -8.65
CA HIS A 65 -3.99 7.32 -9.29
C HIS A 65 -3.98 7.10 -10.81
N HIS A 66 -2.81 7.13 -11.47
CA HIS A 66 -2.70 7.04 -12.93
C HIS A 66 -1.60 6.07 -13.34
N LYS A 67 -1.96 5.08 -14.17
CA LYS A 67 -0.99 4.11 -14.69
C LYS A 67 -0.29 4.70 -15.90
N VAL A 68 1.04 4.63 -15.90
CA VAL A 68 1.87 5.10 -17.01
C VAL A 68 1.77 4.14 -18.20
N LYS A 69 1.90 4.67 -19.42
CA LYS A 69 1.86 3.88 -20.65
C LYS A 69 3.12 3.02 -20.82
N ASP A 70 4.27 3.60 -20.53
CA ASP A 70 5.59 2.98 -20.68
C ASP A 70 6.26 2.82 -19.31
N GLY A 71 5.77 1.83 -18.56
CA GLY A 71 6.24 1.51 -17.23
C GLY A 71 7.67 0.96 -17.19
N VAL A 72 8.43 1.36 -16.18
CA VAL A 72 9.82 0.94 -15.99
C VAL A 72 9.92 -0.50 -15.54
N ASN A 73 10.92 -1.21 -16.04
CA ASN A 73 11.27 -2.53 -15.53
C ASN A 73 11.98 -2.39 -14.16
N PRO A 74 11.42 -2.94 -13.06
CA PRO A 74 11.98 -2.78 -11.72
C PRO A 74 13.39 -3.37 -11.58
N HIS A 75 13.76 -4.31 -12.45
CA HIS A 75 15.09 -4.93 -12.46
C HIS A 75 16.15 -4.05 -13.13
N LYS A 76 15.74 -3.01 -13.88
CA LYS A 76 16.63 -2.08 -14.58
C LYS A 76 16.78 -0.73 -13.85
N LEU A 77 16.22 -0.60 -12.65
CA LEU A 77 16.31 0.63 -11.88
C LEU A 77 17.75 0.91 -11.44
N THR A 78 18.28 2.05 -11.87
CA THR A 78 19.56 2.58 -11.41
C THR A 78 19.38 3.37 -10.13
N ARG A 79 20.20 3.08 -9.11
CA ARG A 79 20.22 3.81 -7.83
C ARG A 79 20.48 5.30 -8.05
N ASP A 80 19.84 6.13 -7.24
CA ASP A 80 19.91 7.60 -7.25
C ASP A 80 19.38 8.27 -8.52
N GLN A 81 18.80 7.51 -9.45
CA GLN A 81 18.12 8.05 -10.62
C GLN A 81 16.68 8.48 -10.29
N TYR A 82 16.23 9.55 -10.96
CA TYR A 82 14.85 10.03 -10.89
C TYR A 82 13.97 9.30 -11.91
N TYR A 83 12.76 8.98 -11.46
CA TYR A 83 11.66 8.40 -12.23
C TYR A 83 10.40 9.22 -11.99
N TRP A 84 9.37 8.99 -12.80
CA TRP A 84 8.13 9.74 -12.74
C TRP A 84 6.99 8.85 -12.24
N LEU A 85 6.55 9.09 -11.02
CA LEU A 85 5.35 8.49 -10.45
C LEU A 85 4.11 9.11 -11.10
N ASN A 86 3.19 8.27 -11.56
CA ASN A 86 1.99 8.65 -12.30
C ASN A 86 2.30 9.56 -13.51
N GLY A 87 3.52 9.44 -14.09
CA GLY A 87 3.96 10.28 -15.21
C GLY A 87 4.27 11.74 -14.87
N GLN A 88 4.06 12.19 -13.62
CA GLN A 88 4.11 13.62 -13.27
C GLN A 88 4.96 13.95 -12.05
N THR A 89 4.95 13.10 -11.02
CA THR A 89 5.61 13.39 -9.75
C THR A 89 7.02 12.79 -9.75
N PRO A 90 8.08 13.59 -9.54
CA PRO A 90 9.44 13.06 -9.50
C PRO A 90 9.64 12.19 -8.26
N ALA A 91 10.27 11.04 -8.46
CA ALA A 91 10.58 10.08 -7.42
C ALA A 91 11.99 9.54 -7.60
N LYS A 92 12.83 9.68 -6.57
CA LYS A 92 14.22 9.24 -6.58
C LYS A 92 14.30 7.80 -6.09
N TYR A 93 14.91 6.91 -6.87
CA TYR A 93 15.11 5.52 -6.45
C TYR A 93 16.32 5.39 -5.51
N LEU A 94 16.09 4.92 -4.28
CA LEU A 94 17.13 4.83 -3.24
C LEU A 94 17.76 3.43 -3.15
N GLY A 95 17.09 2.41 -3.68
CA GLY A 95 17.58 1.03 -3.69
C GLY A 95 16.48 0.01 -3.42
N LYS A 96 16.88 -1.24 -3.19
CA LYS A 96 15.97 -2.35 -2.90
C LYS A 96 16.18 -2.82 -1.47
N HIS A 97 15.10 -2.96 -0.72
CA HIS A 97 15.14 -3.49 0.64
C HIS A 97 15.36 -5.01 0.60
N GLU A 98 16.50 -5.47 1.14
CA GLU A 98 16.97 -6.85 0.99
C GLU A 98 15.97 -7.88 1.54
N TYR A 99 15.39 -7.65 2.72
CA TYR A 99 14.52 -8.61 3.38
C TYR A 99 13.10 -8.69 2.81
N THR A 100 12.58 -7.58 2.27
CA THR A 100 11.17 -7.50 1.84
C THR A 100 11.03 -7.53 0.33
N GLY A 101 12.14 -7.40 -0.41
CA GLY A 101 12.17 -7.30 -1.86
C GLY A 101 11.50 -6.04 -2.42
N LYS A 102 11.10 -5.09 -1.57
CA LYS A 102 10.44 -3.85 -1.97
C LYS A 102 11.46 -2.84 -2.49
N TYR A 103 11.03 -2.05 -3.46
CA TYR A 103 11.80 -0.94 -4.01
C TYR A 103 11.57 0.30 -3.17
N VAL A 104 12.63 1.06 -2.89
CA VAL A 104 12.59 2.21 -2.00
C VAL A 104 12.70 3.48 -2.85
N PHE A 105 11.71 4.36 -2.72
CA PHE A 105 11.65 5.63 -3.42
C PHE A 105 11.46 6.78 -2.44
N SER A 106 12.17 7.89 -2.66
CA SER A 106 11.81 9.19 -2.07
C SER A 106 10.95 9.94 -3.09
N ILE A 107 9.69 10.21 -2.75
CA ILE A 107 8.70 10.82 -3.65
C ILE A 107 8.52 12.29 -3.26
N ALA A 108 8.70 13.20 -4.23
CA ALA A 108 8.57 14.63 -3.98
C ALA A 108 7.15 15.00 -3.49
N GLY A 109 7.09 15.77 -2.40
CA GLY A 109 5.83 16.18 -1.76
C GLY A 109 5.18 15.13 -0.88
N VAL A 110 5.78 13.94 -0.74
CA VAL A 110 5.34 12.88 0.17
C VAL A 110 6.39 12.62 1.25
N ASN A 111 7.66 12.54 0.84
CA ASN A 111 8.78 12.31 1.73
C ASN A 111 9.63 13.57 1.89
N ASP A 112 10.25 13.74 3.04
CA ASP A 112 11.34 14.71 3.22
C ASP A 112 12.55 14.29 2.36
N SER A 113 13.10 15.26 1.64
CA SER A 113 14.24 15.03 0.75
C SER A 113 15.55 14.92 1.53
N ASP A 114 15.58 15.51 2.72
CA ASP A 114 16.76 15.61 3.58
C ASP A 114 16.86 14.44 4.58
N ASP A 115 15.78 13.67 4.75
CA ASP A 115 15.75 12.47 5.60
C ASP A 115 15.79 11.18 4.78
N PRO A 116 16.91 10.44 4.76
CA PRO A 116 17.03 9.18 4.01
C PRO A 116 16.20 8.03 4.63
N THR A 117 15.65 8.21 5.83
CA THR A 117 14.77 7.24 6.49
C THR A 117 13.31 7.46 6.14
N ASP A 118 12.94 8.65 5.67
CA ASP A 118 11.62 8.96 5.15
C ASP A 118 11.52 8.53 3.68
N ALA A 119 11.20 7.26 3.46
CA ALA A 119 11.09 6.69 2.13
C ALA A 119 9.87 5.80 1.97
N THR A 120 9.34 5.79 0.75
CA THR A 120 8.19 4.97 0.37
C THR A 120 8.65 3.61 -0.14
N TYR A 121 8.13 2.55 0.46
CA TYR A 121 8.37 1.16 0.05
C TYR A 121 7.32 0.69 -0.96
N VAL A 122 7.76 0.44 -2.18
CA VAL A 122 6.92 0.15 -3.33
C VAL A 122 7.09 -1.30 -3.77
N LEU A 123 5.98 -1.97 -4.08
CA LEU A 123 5.99 -3.33 -4.61
C LEU A 123 6.42 -3.34 -6.09
N PRO A 124 7.08 -4.41 -6.58
CA PRO A 124 7.53 -4.49 -7.98
C PRO A 124 6.42 -4.23 -9.01
N GLY A 125 5.22 -4.76 -8.76
CA GLY A 125 4.07 -4.55 -9.64
C GLY A 125 3.58 -3.10 -9.68
N ILE A 126 3.72 -2.35 -8.59
CA ILE A 126 3.36 -0.93 -8.55
C ILE A 126 4.42 -0.10 -9.30
N VAL A 127 5.70 -0.45 -9.17
CA VAL A 127 6.77 0.16 -9.96
C VAL A 127 6.49 0.02 -11.47
N MET A 128 6.17 -1.19 -11.92
CA MET A 128 5.88 -1.45 -13.34
C MET A 128 4.67 -0.69 -13.89
N GLU A 129 3.67 -0.43 -13.05
CA GLU A 129 2.40 0.14 -13.51
C GLU A 129 2.34 1.68 -13.38
N TYR A 130 3.09 2.26 -12.44
CA TYR A 130 2.93 3.67 -12.07
C TYR A 130 4.22 4.49 -12.19
N PHE A 131 5.38 3.88 -12.47
CA PHE A 131 6.64 4.62 -12.64
C PHE A 131 7.13 4.54 -14.08
N SER A 132 7.49 5.69 -14.65
CA SER A 132 8.09 5.83 -15.98
C SER A 132 9.47 6.49 -15.92
N GLU A 133 10.31 6.25 -16.92
CA GLU A 133 11.62 6.92 -17.09
C GLU A 133 11.45 8.38 -17.55
N HIS A 134 10.37 8.66 -18.28
CA HIS A 134 10.06 9.97 -18.83
C HIS A 134 8.77 10.51 -18.24
N LYS A 135 8.69 11.84 -18.17
CA LYS A 135 7.47 12.55 -17.80
C LYS A 135 6.44 12.35 -18.91
N GLU A 136 5.20 12.05 -18.56
CA GLU A 136 4.08 12.01 -19.50
C GLU A 136 3.52 13.43 -19.67
N ASP A 137 3.25 13.82 -20.92
CA ASP A 137 2.67 15.12 -21.30
C ASP A 137 1.14 15.16 -21.10
#